data_AF-A0A1E8CWN7-F1
#
_entry.id   AF-A0A1E8CWN7-F1
#
_cell.length_a   1.000
_cell.length_b   1.000
_cell.length_c   1.000
_cell.angle_alpha   90.00
_cell.angle_beta   90.00
_cell.angle_gamma   90.00
#
_symmetry.space_group_name_H-M   'P 1'
#
loop_
_entity.id
_entity.type
_entity.pdbx_description
1 polymer ?
#
loop_
_entity_poly.entity_id
_entity_poly.type
_entity_poly.pdbx_seq_one_letter_code
_entity_poly.pdbx_strand_id
1 'polypeptide(L)'
;MQIDVHTDETLARREALSSRVEKRFAAALAPYAQRLGEVEVHLADECADRATGNDMSCLVQVSLDGQPPVSAAGHASTIEEAVGGAAHQLDRLLASRIGRGPRGSIRRRALTS
;
A
#
# COMPACT_ATOMS: atom_id res chain seq x y z
N MET A 1 -1.15 8.58 -9.80
CA MET A 1 -1.01 7.32 -9.06
C MET A 1 -0.69 6.18 -10.02
N GLN A 2 0.58 5.79 -10.07
CA GLN A 2 1.10 4.57 -10.69
C GLN A 2 1.56 3.64 -9.56
N ILE A 3 1.33 2.32 -9.68
CA ILE A 3 1.75 1.35 -8.65
C ILE A 3 2.64 0.32 -9.32
N ASP A 4 3.87 0.21 -8.81
CA ASP A 4 4.89 -0.71 -9.29
C ASP A 4 5.22 -1.68 -8.16
N VAL A 5 5.06 -2.99 -8.43
CA VAL A 5 5.31 -4.05 -7.45
C VAL A 5 6.57 -4.81 -7.85
N HIS A 6 7.58 -4.69 -7.00
CA HIS A 6 8.83 -5.42 -7.04
C HIS A 6 8.76 -6.60 -6.07
N THR A 7 9.12 -7.77 -6.56
CA THR A 7 9.16 -8.99 -5.73
C THR A 7 10.53 -9.63 -5.85
N ASP A 8 11.09 -10.08 -4.74
CA ASP A 8 12.30 -10.90 -4.77
C ASP A 8 12.10 -12.18 -5.60
N GLU A 9 13.20 -12.73 -6.11
CA GLU A 9 13.24 -13.92 -6.99
C GLU A 9 12.51 -15.14 -6.40
N THR A 10 12.51 -15.26 -5.08
CA THR A 10 11.80 -16.32 -4.32
C THR A 10 10.27 -16.17 -4.42
N LEU A 11 9.77 -14.94 -4.54
CA LEU A 11 8.35 -14.60 -4.61
C LEU A 11 7.84 -14.46 -6.05
N ALA A 12 8.74 -14.27 -7.02
CA ALA A 12 8.46 -14.05 -8.44
C ALA A 12 7.60 -15.15 -9.11
N ARG A 13 7.56 -16.37 -8.56
CA ARG A 13 6.69 -17.45 -9.08
C ARG A 13 5.18 -17.21 -8.86
N ARG A 14 4.79 -16.18 -8.11
CA ARG A 14 3.39 -15.90 -7.77
C ARG A 14 2.84 -14.76 -8.62
N GLU A 15 2.65 -14.96 -9.93
CA GLU A 15 2.08 -13.92 -10.82
C GLU A 15 0.74 -13.34 -10.31
N ALA A 16 -0.08 -14.15 -9.62
CA ALA A 16 -1.32 -13.67 -9.02
C ALA A 16 -1.12 -12.72 -7.82
N LEU A 17 0.09 -12.60 -7.29
CA LEU A 17 0.41 -11.81 -6.09
C LEU A 17 0.49 -10.33 -6.40
N SER A 18 1.20 -9.92 -7.46
CA SER A 18 1.35 -8.51 -7.86
C SER A 18 -0.02 -7.85 -8.04
N SER A 19 -0.90 -8.48 -8.84
CA SER A 19 -2.28 -8.02 -9.04
C SER A 19 -3.10 -7.91 -7.75
N ARG A 20 -2.88 -8.79 -6.76
CA ARG A 20 -3.58 -8.71 -5.46
C ARG A 20 -3.05 -7.56 -4.62
N VAL A 21 -1.75 -7.36 -4.62
CA VAL A 21 -1.04 -6.31 -3.88
C VAL A 21 -1.40 -4.94 -4.44
N GLU A 22 -1.34 -4.78 -5.76
CA GLU A 22 -1.78 -3.59 -6.47
C GLU A 22 -3.21 -3.21 -6.10
N LYS A 23 -4.16 -4.16 -6.18
CA LYS A 23 -5.56 -3.92 -5.79
C LYS A 23 -5.68 -3.48 -4.34
N ARG A 24 -4.90 -4.08 -3.44
CA ARG A 24 -4.93 -3.76 -2.01
C ARG A 24 -4.44 -2.35 -1.73
N PHE A 25 -3.33 -1.94 -2.35
CA PHE A 25 -2.79 -0.58 -2.24
C PHE A 25 -3.67 0.43 -2.96
N ALA A 26 -4.16 0.14 -4.16
CA ALA A 26 -5.08 1.00 -4.90
C ALA A 26 -6.34 1.30 -4.07
N ALA A 27 -6.93 0.29 -3.41
CA ALA A 27 -8.08 0.50 -2.55
C ALA A 27 -7.76 1.33 -1.29
N ALA A 28 -6.61 1.10 -0.66
CA ALA A 28 -6.17 1.85 0.52
C ALA A 28 -5.83 3.31 0.19
N LEU A 29 -5.26 3.55 -0.98
CA LEU A 29 -4.72 4.83 -1.42
C LEU A 29 -5.67 5.65 -2.29
N ALA A 30 -6.80 5.07 -2.71
CA ALA A 30 -7.86 5.75 -3.46
C ALA A 30 -8.26 7.13 -2.88
N PRO A 31 -8.35 7.35 -1.55
CA PRO A 31 -8.66 8.66 -0.99
C PRO A 31 -7.62 9.75 -1.28
N TYR A 32 -6.40 9.37 -1.66
CA TYR A 32 -5.26 10.26 -1.87
C TYR A 32 -4.80 10.31 -3.33
N ALA A 33 -5.35 9.49 -4.22
CA ALA A 33 -4.83 9.21 -5.56
C ALA A 33 -4.52 10.45 -6.42
N GLN A 34 -5.22 11.57 -6.21
CA GLN A 34 -4.98 12.84 -6.92
C GLN A 34 -3.71 13.58 -6.47
N ARG A 35 -3.09 13.17 -5.37
CA ARG A 35 -1.89 13.78 -4.78
C ARG A 35 -0.70 12.81 -4.74
N LEU A 36 -0.89 11.59 -5.23
CA LEU A 36 0.12 10.55 -5.29
C LEU A 36 0.70 10.46 -6.71
N GLY A 37 2.03 10.50 -6.78
CA GLY A 37 2.78 10.19 -7.99
C GLY A 37 2.90 8.69 -8.17
N GLU A 38 4.09 8.17 -7.89
CA GLU A 38 4.45 6.75 -7.98
C GLU A 38 4.38 6.06 -6.61
N VAL A 39 3.93 4.81 -6.60
CA VAL A 39 3.84 3.94 -5.44
C VAL A 39 4.68 2.71 -5.72
N GLU A 40 5.82 2.60 -5.07
CA GLU A 40 6.74 1.48 -5.23
C GLU A 40 6.57 0.51 -4.05
N VAL A 41 6.29 -0.74 -4.34
CA VAL A 41 6.09 -1.79 -3.34
C VAL A 41 7.14 -2.87 -3.53
N HIS A 42 7.96 -3.11 -2.51
CA HIS A 42 8.94 -4.19 -2.48
C HIS A 42 8.45 -5.29 -1.53
N LEU A 43 8.37 -6.50 -2.07
CA LEU A 43 8.03 -7.70 -1.30
C LEU A 43 9.25 -8.60 -1.22
N ALA A 44 9.67 -8.89 0.01
CA ALA A 44 10.80 -9.76 0.29
C ALA A 44 10.38 -10.88 1.25
N ASP A 45 11.02 -12.04 1.09
CA ASP A 45 11.01 -13.11 2.09
C ASP A 45 12.30 -12.98 2.92
N GLU A 46 12.20 -12.46 4.14
CA GLU A 46 13.34 -12.23 5.04
C GLU A 46 13.85 -13.53 5.69
N CYS A 47 13.22 -14.68 5.41
CA CYS A 47 13.56 -15.98 5.96
C CYS A 47 14.66 -16.75 5.18
N ALA A 48 15.37 -16.11 4.25
CA ALA A 48 16.42 -16.81 3.49
C ALA A 48 17.57 -17.33 4.38
N ASP A 49 17.78 -16.76 5.58
CA ASP A 49 18.96 -17.02 6.43
C ASP A 49 18.65 -17.45 7.89
N ARG A 50 17.38 -17.63 8.28
CA ARG A 50 17.04 -18.06 9.66
C ARG A 50 16.07 -19.24 9.69
N ALA A 51 16.45 -20.30 10.42
CA ALA A 51 15.70 -21.55 10.57
C ALA A 51 14.36 -21.45 11.35
N THR A 52 13.92 -20.24 11.72
CA THR A 52 12.77 -20.03 12.60
C THR A 52 11.94 -18.84 12.12
N GLY A 53 10.97 -19.12 11.24
CA GLY A 53 9.83 -18.25 10.98
C GLY A 53 9.76 -17.70 9.57
N ASN A 54 8.69 -18.04 8.83
CA ASN A 54 8.34 -17.42 7.56
C ASN A 54 8.06 -15.93 7.76
N ASP A 55 9.09 -15.07 7.77
CA ASP A 55 8.91 -13.64 7.88
C ASP A 55 8.85 -13.00 6.49
N MET A 56 7.68 -12.50 6.14
CA MET A 56 7.43 -11.76 4.92
C MET A 56 7.53 -10.27 5.22
N SER A 57 8.26 -9.55 4.39
CA SER A 57 8.39 -8.09 4.48
C SER A 57 7.72 -7.42 3.29
N CYS A 58 7.02 -6.34 3.58
CA CYS A 58 6.44 -5.44 2.59
C CYS A 58 6.93 -4.03 2.88
N LEU A 59 7.84 -3.52 2.06
CA LEU A 59 8.23 -2.12 2.07
C LEU A 59 7.42 -1.40 0.99
N VAL A 60 6.87 -0.23 1.32
CA VAL A 60 6.18 0.63 0.36
C VAL A 60 6.72 2.04 0.45
N GLN A 61 6.96 2.66 -0.69
CA GLN A 61 7.31 4.06 -0.82
C GLN A 61 6.31 4.76 -1.73
N VAL A 62 5.88 5.96 -1.35
CA VAL A 62 4.96 6.77 -2.13
C VAL A 62 5.54 8.15 -2.36
N SER A 63 5.68 8.50 -3.63
CA SER A 63 6.07 9.83 -4.08
C SER A 63 4.88 10.78 -4.06
N LEU A 64 5.12 11.98 -3.54
CA LEU A 64 4.13 13.04 -3.39
C LEU A 64 4.62 14.28 -4.15
N ASP A 65 3.73 14.94 -4.89
CA ASP A 65 4.10 16.12 -5.66
C ASP A 65 4.58 17.25 -4.74
N GLY A 66 5.84 17.66 -4.94
CA GLY A 66 6.47 18.74 -4.17
C GLY A 66 6.72 18.42 -2.69
N GLN A 67 6.66 17.14 -2.29
CA GLN A 67 6.91 16.70 -0.92
C GLN A 67 7.89 15.52 -0.87
N PRO A 68 8.62 15.33 0.23
CA PRO A 68 9.45 14.14 0.40
C PRO A 68 8.58 12.88 0.37
N PRO A 69 9.08 11.79 -0.25
CA PRO A 69 8.35 10.53 -0.32
C PRO A 69 8.07 9.97 1.08
N VAL A 70 6.98 9.21 1.19
CA VAL A 70 6.55 8.57 2.42
C VAL A 70 6.78 7.07 2.31
N SER A 71 7.52 6.51 3.25
CA SER A 71 7.79 5.08 3.31
C SER A 71 7.13 4.43 4.53
N ALA A 72 6.63 3.21 4.35
CA ALA A 72 6.11 2.36 5.40
C ALA A 72 6.59 0.92 5.18
N ALA A 73 6.71 0.16 6.26
CA ALA A 73 7.09 -1.25 6.22
C ALA A 73 6.08 -2.07 7.04
N GLY A 74 5.84 -3.30 6.61
CA GLY A 74 5.07 -4.29 7.35
C GLY A 74 5.81 -5.61 7.36
N HIS A 75 5.91 -6.24 8.53
CA HIS A 75 6.50 -7.57 8.71
C HIS A 75 5.44 -8.49 9.31
N ALA A 76 5.28 -9.68 8.75
CA ALA A 76 4.33 -10.66 9.26
C ALA A 76 4.67 -12.08 8.79
N SER A 77 3.98 -13.07 9.35
CA SER A 77 4.17 -14.47 8.98
C SER A 77 3.68 -14.81 7.56
N THR A 78 2.88 -13.93 6.96
CA THR A 78 2.34 -14.08 5.62
C THR A 78 2.41 -12.77 4.83
N ILE A 79 2.52 -12.88 3.51
CA ILE A 79 2.58 -11.71 2.61
C ILE A 79 1.31 -10.85 2.75
N GLU A 80 0.15 -11.48 2.94
CA GLU A 80 -1.12 -10.74 3.05
C GLU A 80 -1.16 -9.87 4.31
N GLU A 81 -0.65 -10.39 5.42
CA GLU A 81 -0.55 -9.65 6.67
C GLU A 81 0.51 -8.54 6.57
N ALA A 82 1.66 -8.83 5.96
CA ALA A 82 2.73 -7.85 5.76
C ALA A 82 2.23 -6.67 4.90
N VAL A 83 1.58 -6.97 3.77
CA VAL A 83 0.95 -5.97 2.89
C VAL A 83 -0.16 -5.21 3.61
N GLY A 84 -0.99 -5.91 4.40
CA GLY A 84 -2.05 -5.29 5.19
C GLY A 84 -1.51 -4.30 6.22
N GLY A 85 -0.44 -4.67 6.93
CA GLY A 85 0.25 -3.84 7.89
C GLY A 85 0.87 -2.61 7.24
N ALA A 86 1.61 -2.80 6.15
CA ALA A 86 2.24 -1.72 5.39
C ALA A 86 1.19 -0.72 4.86
N ALA A 87 0.09 -1.22 4.26
CA ALA A 87 -0.99 -0.37 3.75
C ALA A 87 -1.69 0.44 4.86
N HIS A 88 -1.90 -0.16 6.03
CA HIS A 88 -2.52 0.54 7.16
C HIS A 88 -1.59 1.59 7.77
N GLN A 89 -0.30 1.30 7.90
CA GLN A 89 0.69 2.28 8.33
C GLN A 89 0.79 3.45 7.34
N LEU A 90 0.79 3.16 6.05
CA LEU A 90 0.83 4.16 4.99
C LEU A 90 -0.42 5.06 4.98
N ASP A 91 -1.63 4.50 5.16
CA ASP A 91 -2.87 5.30 5.31
C ASP A 91 -2.77 6.29 6.46
N ARG A 92 -2.23 5.89 7.61
CA ARG A 92 -2.06 6.78 8.76
C ARG A 92 -1.06 7.90 8.47
N LEU A 93 0.05 7.58 7.82
CA LEU A 93 1.07 8.57 7.46
C LEU A 93 0.53 9.59 6.45
N LEU A 94 -0.17 9.13 5.42
CA LEU A 94 -0.79 9.99 4.42
C LEU A 94 -1.93 10.83 5.01
N ALA A 95 -2.79 10.23 5.84
CA ALA A 95 -3.83 10.97 6.55
C ALA A 95 -3.25 12.10 7.41
N SER A 96 -2.10 11.89 8.05
CA SER A 96 -1.41 12.90 8.85
C SER A 96 -0.71 13.97 7.99
N ARG A 97 -0.06 13.58 6.89
CA ARG A 97 0.73 14.47 6.03
C ARG A 97 -0.10 15.35 5.11
N ILE A 98 -1.11 14.77 4.49
CA ILE A 98 -1.87 15.39 3.39
C ILE A 98 -3.38 15.44 3.67
N GLY A 99 -3.85 14.81 4.74
CA GLY A 99 -5.28 14.70 5.05
C GLY A 99 -5.99 13.69 4.15
N ARG A 100 -7.12 13.15 4.62
CA ARG A 100 -8.00 12.34 3.75
C ARG A 100 -8.72 13.24 2.76
N GLY A 101 -8.64 12.89 1.48
CA GLY A 101 -9.45 13.54 0.45
C GLY A 101 -10.94 13.46 0.76
N PRO A 102 -11.77 14.34 0.18
CA PRO A 102 -13.21 14.33 0.42
C PRO A 102 -13.78 12.97 0.04
N ARG A 103 -14.17 12.18 1.05
CA ARG A 103 -15.04 11.02 0.84
C ARG A 103 -16.35 11.59 0.36
N GLY A 104 -16.69 11.36 -0.92
CA GLY A 104 -17.91 11.87 -1.53
C GLY A 104 -19.09 11.69 -0.60
N SER A 105 -19.50 12.78 0.04
CA SER A 105 -20.77 12.82 0.73
C SER A 105 -21.79 12.82 -0.39
N ILE A 106 -22.47 11.69 -0.55
CA ILE A 106 -23.73 11.65 -1.30
C ILE A 106 -24.65 12.60 -0.53
N ARG A 107 -24.66 13.88 -0.91
CA ARG A 107 -25.74 14.78 -0.54
C ARG A 107 -26.96 14.24 -1.25
N ARG A 108 -27.72 13.37 -0.56
CA ARG A 108 -29.12 13.12 -0.92
C ARG A 108 -29.82 14.46 -0.83
N ARG A 109 -29.93 15.13 -1.98
CA ARG A 109 -30.78 16.29 -2.15
C ARG A 109 -32.20 15.77 -2.03
N ALA A 110 -32.76 15.86 -0.83
CA ALA A 110 -34.20 15.67 -0.63
C ALA A 110 -34.88 16.78 -1.46
N LEU A 111 -35.48 16.37 -2.57
CA LEU A 111 -36.39 17.20 -3.34
C LEU A 111 -37.71 17.18 -2.58
N THR A 112 -37.95 18.26 -1.85
CA THR A 112 -39.29 18.60 -1.35
C THR A 112 -40.14 19.01 -2.56
N SER A 113 -41.28 18.37 -2.74
CA SER A 113 -42.42 18.84 -3.53
C SER A 113 -43.68 18.43 -2.78
#